data_AF-A0A835XJU6-F1
#
_entry.id   AF-A0A835XJU6-F1
#
_cell.length_a   1.000
_cell.length_b   1.000
_cell.length_c   1.000
_cell.angle_alpha   90.00
_cell.angle_beta   90.00
_cell.angle_gamma   90.00
#
_symmetry.space_group_name_H-M   'P 1'
#
loop_
_entity.id
_entity.type
_entity.pdbx_description
1 polymer ?
#
loop_
_entity_poly.entity_id
_entity_poly.type
_entity_poly.pdbx_seq_one_letter_code
_entity_poly.pdbx_strand_id
1 'polypeptide(L)'
;MAVDREECVYMAKLAEQAERYDEMVEEMKKVAKLVHDQELSVEERNLLSVAYKNVIGARRASWRIISSIDQKEESNCPHGRAAQRPRWLRDHMLAKRFKLNVALPPPEEIPAVAGKKAD
;
A
#
# COMPACT_ATOMS: atom_id res chain seq x y z
N MET A 1 30.29 3.58 7.33
CA MET A 1 30.28 2.26 8.01
C MET A 1 29.60 1.30 7.07
N ALA A 2 30.16 0.11 6.86
CA ALA A 2 29.51 -0.91 6.06
C ALA A 2 28.21 -1.32 6.79
N VAL A 3 27.10 -1.37 6.08
CA VAL A 3 25.83 -1.80 6.64
C VAL A 3 25.93 -3.31 6.86
N ASP A 4 25.97 -3.73 8.11
CA ASP A 4 26.07 -5.13 8.45
C ASP A 4 24.68 -5.79 8.51
N ARG A 5 24.62 -7.05 8.08
CA ARG A 5 23.36 -7.81 8.04
C ARG A 5 22.76 -7.96 9.43
N GLU A 6 23.61 -8.24 10.41
CA GLU A 6 23.20 -8.41 11.81
C GLU A 6 22.66 -7.11 12.40
N GLU A 7 23.27 -5.97 12.07
CA GLU A 7 22.81 -4.64 12.48
C GLU A 7 21.43 -4.32 11.90
N CYS A 8 21.20 -4.60 10.61
CA CYS A 8 19.87 -4.41 10.00
C CYS A 8 18.81 -5.32 10.63
N VAL A 9 19.12 -6.58 10.95
CA VAL A 9 18.19 -7.49 11.64
C VAL A 9 17.91 -6.98 13.06
N TYR A 10 18.92 -6.48 13.77
CA TYR A 10 18.75 -5.88 15.09
C TYR A 10 17.83 -4.65 15.05
N MET A 11 18.06 -3.73 14.10
CA MET A 11 17.22 -2.55 13.91
C MET A 11 15.78 -2.91 13.52
N ALA A 12 15.59 -3.95 12.70
CA ALA A 12 14.26 -4.45 12.37
C ALA A 12 13.50 -4.97 13.59
N LYS A 13 14.16 -5.71 14.49
CA LYS A 13 13.57 -6.16 15.76
C LYS A 13 13.22 -4.99 16.69
N LEU A 14 14.07 -3.98 16.73
CA LEU A 14 13.80 -2.77 17.52
C LEU A 14 12.58 -2.00 16.97
N ALA A 15 12.49 -1.89 15.64
CA ALA A 15 11.35 -1.27 14.97
C ALA A 15 10.04 -2.07 15.18
N GLU A 16 10.12 -3.40 15.22
CA GLU A 16 8.99 -4.26 15.57
C GLU A 16 8.48 -3.97 16.99
N GLN A 17 9.38 -3.90 17.98
CA GLN A 17 9.02 -3.56 19.37
C GLN A 17 8.41 -2.16 19.51
N ALA A 18 8.75 -1.24 18.61
CA ALA A 18 8.20 0.11 18.56
C ALA A 18 6.95 0.23 17.68
N GLU A 19 6.46 -0.86 17.09
CA GLU A 19 5.35 -0.88 16.12
C GLU A 19 5.56 0.01 14.88
N ARG A 20 6.83 0.32 14.55
CA ARG A 20 7.21 1.15 13.40
C ARG A 20 7.46 0.28 12.17
N TYR A 21 6.40 -0.36 11.67
CA TYR A 21 6.50 -1.37 10.62
C TYR A 21 6.99 -0.85 9.26
N ASP A 22 6.78 0.42 8.92
CA ASP A 22 7.33 1.00 7.69
C ASP A 22 8.87 1.02 7.72
N GLU A 23 9.48 1.33 8.87
CA GLU A 23 10.94 1.27 9.08
C GLU A 23 11.46 -0.15 9.17
N MET A 24 10.71 -1.04 9.82
CA MET A 24 11.01 -2.47 9.81
C MET A 24 11.10 -3.01 8.37
N VAL A 25 10.21 -2.59 7.47
CA VAL A 25 10.26 -2.95 6.04
C VAL A 25 11.52 -2.38 5.37
N GLU A 26 11.95 -1.16 5.71
CA GLU A 26 13.16 -0.57 5.15
C GLU A 26 14.42 -1.33 5.56
N GLU A 27 14.54 -1.70 6.83
CA GLU A 27 15.68 -2.49 7.32
C GLU A 27 15.68 -3.90 6.72
N MET A 28 14.54 -4.59 6.70
CA MET A 28 14.46 -5.93 6.11
C MET A 28 14.69 -5.94 4.59
N LYS A 29 14.43 -4.83 3.88
CA LYS A 29 14.84 -4.66 2.48
C LYS A 29 16.35 -4.55 2.34
N LYS A 30 17.06 -3.93 3.29
CA LYS A 30 18.52 -3.88 3.29
C LYS A 30 19.08 -5.28 3.51
N VAL A 31 18.55 -6.03 4.49
CA VAL A 31 18.90 -7.45 4.71
C VAL A 31 18.75 -8.24 3.41
N ALA A 32 17.60 -8.15 2.74
CA ALA A 32 17.37 -8.87 1.48
C ALA A 32 18.31 -8.46 0.32
N LYS A 33 18.87 -7.25 0.33
CA LYS A 33 19.84 -6.78 -0.68
C LYS A 33 21.27 -7.20 -0.40
N LEU A 34 21.63 -7.36 0.87
CA LEU A 34 22.96 -7.81 1.30
C LEU A 34 23.15 -9.31 1.08
N VAL A 35 22.05 -10.04 0.95
CA VAL A 35 21.98 -11.48 0.69
C VAL A 35 22.22 -11.71 -0.82
N HIS A 36 23.48 -11.72 -1.25
CA HIS A 36 23.85 -11.95 -2.65
C HIS A 36 23.88 -13.44 -3.03
N ASP A 37 24.56 -14.28 -2.23
CA ASP A 37 24.75 -15.72 -2.50
C ASP A 37 24.22 -16.64 -1.40
N GLN A 38 23.73 -16.07 -0.30
CA GLN A 38 23.18 -16.82 0.83
C GLN A 38 21.64 -16.83 0.76
N GLU A 39 20.97 -17.77 1.40
CA GLU A 39 19.52 -17.69 1.57
C GLU A 39 19.13 -16.87 2.81
N LEU A 40 17.92 -16.32 2.82
CA LEU A 40 17.30 -15.76 4.02
C LEU A 40 17.02 -16.89 5.00
N SER A 41 17.46 -16.69 6.25
CA SER A 41 17.14 -17.61 7.34
C SER A 41 15.62 -17.63 7.58
N VAL A 42 15.15 -18.68 8.26
CA VAL A 42 13.74 -18.79 8.64
C VAL A 42 13.30 -17.57 9.48
N GLU A 43 14.17 -17.09 10.36
CA GLU A 43 13.91 -15.93 11.19
C GLU A 43 13.76 -14.64 10.37
N GLU A 44 14.69 -14.38 9.44
CA GLU A 44 14.65 -13.18 8.61
C GLU A 44 13.44 -13.19 7.66
N ARG A 45 13.08 -14.36 7.13
CA ARG A 45 11.87 -14.52 6.31
C ARG A 45 10.61 -14.22 7.12
N ASN A 46 10.57 -14.63 8.39
CA ASN A 46 9.47 -14.33 9.29
C ASN A 46 9.41 -12.82 9.57
N LEU A 47 10.54 -12.18 9.88
CA LEU A 47 10.61 -10.73 10.10
C LEU A 47 10.14 -9.95 8.86
N LEU A 48 10.58 -10.35 7.66
CA LEU A 48 10.13 -9.76 6.40
C LEU A 48 8.60 -9.89 6.24
N SER A 49 8.05 -11.06 6.57
CA SER A 49 6.61 -11.33 6.48
C SER A 49 5.82 -10.49 7.48
N VAL A 50 6.27 -10.40 8.73
CA VAL A 50 5.66 -9.58 9.78
C VAL A 50 5.64 -8.10 9.38
N ALA A 51 6.78 -7.58 8.90
CA ALA A 51 6.91 -6.19 8.49
C ALA A 51 5.89 -5.83 7.39
N TYR A 52 5.87 -6.57 6.28
CA TYR A 52 4.94 -6.30 5.18
C TYR A 52 3.47 -6.54 5.54
N LYS A 53 3.16 -7.60 6.30
CA LYS A 53 1.79 -7.90 6.72
C LYS A 53 1.19 -6.75 7.53
N ASN A 54 1.95 -6.15 8.44
CA ASN A 54 1.47 -5.07 9.28
C ASN A 54 1.29 -3.77 8.50
N VAL A 55 2.25 -3.38 7.65
CA VAL A 55 2.12 -2.19 6.79
C VAL A 55 0.90 -2.28 5.87
N ILE A 56 0.73 -3.41 5.18
CA ILE A 56 -0.39 -3.63 4.27
C ILE A 56 -1.70 -3.74 5.05
N GLY A 57 -1.69 -4.40 6.22
CA GLY A 57 -2.83 -4.55 7.09
C GLY A 57 -3.40 -3.21 7.54
N ALA A 58 -2.54 -2.28 8.00
CA ALA A 58 -2.92 -0.93 8.38
C ALA A 58 -3.55 -0.17 7.19
N ARG A 59 -2.90 -0.21 6.01
CA ARG A 59 -3.43 0.43 4.78
C ARG A 59 -4.80 -0.13 4.38
N ARG A 60 -4.99 -1.44 4.46
CA ARG A 60 -6.29 -2.10 4.19
C ARG A 60 -7.36 -1.71 5.21
N ALA A 61 -7.01 -1.54 6.48
CA ALA A 61 -7.94 -1.05 7.49
C ALA A 61 -8.39 0.38 7.19
N SER A 62 -7.45 1.28 6.86
CA SER A 62 -7.77 2.65 6.44
C SER A 62 -8.69 2.66 5.21
N TRP A 63 -8.39 1.83 4.20
CA TRP A 63 -9.23 1.70 3.01
C TRP A 63 -10.66 1.25 3.32
N ARG A 64 -10.83 0.24 4.19
CA ARG A 64 -12.17 -0.20 4.62
C ARG A 64 -12.97 0.93 5.26
N ILE A 65 -12.33 1.73 6.12
CA ILE A 65 -12.98 2.87 6.77
C ILE A 65 -13.42 3.89 5.72
N ILE A 66 -12.52 4.32 4.84
CA ILE A 66 -12.82 5.29 3.78
C ILE A 66 -13.93 4.78 2.87
N SER A 67 -13.87 3.52 2.43
CA SER A 67 -14.89 2.93 1.57
C SER A 67 -16.26 2.87 2.27
N SER A 68 -16.28 2.58 3.57
CA SER A 68 -17.53 2.59 4.34
C SER A 68 -18.13 4.00 4.49
N ILE A 69 -17.29 5.04 4.51
CA ILE A 69 -17.74 6.44 4.53
C ILE A 69 -18.30 6.82 3.16
N ASP A 70 -17.59 6.51 2.07
CA ASP A 70 -18.03 6.82 0.70
C ASP A 70 -19.42 6.20 0.41
N GLN A 71 -19.64 4.95 0.82
CA GLN A 71 -20.94 4.28 0.68
C GLN A 71 -22.06 4.97 1.47
N LYS A 72 -21.78 5.49 2.67
CA LYS A 72 -22.77 6.22 3.47
C LYS A 72 -23.13 7.56 2.84
N GLU A 73 -22.14 8.30 2.34
CA GLU A 73 -22.35 9.57 1.64
C GLU A 73 -23.22 9.38 0.39
N GLU A 74 -22.98 8.32 -0.39
CA GLU A 74 -23.75 7.98 -1.59
C GLU A 74 -25.22 7.67 -1.27
N SER A 75 -25.51 7.11 -0.09
CA SER A 75 -26.88 6.84 0.39
C SER A 75 -27.63 8.08 0.92
N ASN A 76 -26.92 9.10 1.42
CA ASN A 76 -27.53 10.29 2.02
C ASN A 76 -27.79 11.44 1.04
N CYS A 77 -27.26 11.39 -0.19
CA CYS A 77 -27.51 12.43 -1.19
C CYS A 77 -27.66 11.86 -2.61
N PRO A 78 -28.85 11.35 -2.98
CA PRO A 78 -29.06 10.74 -4.31
C PRO A 78 -28.99 11.74 -5.48
N HIS A 79 -29.05 13.05 -5.24
CA HIS A 79 -29.13 14.09 -6.28
C HIS A 79 -28.14 15.27 -6.14
N GLY A 80 -27.18 15.23 -5.21
CA GLY A 80 -26.32 16.40 -4.92
C GLY A 80 -24.86 16.24 -5.36
N ARG A 81 -24.52 16.72 -6.57
CA ARG A 81 -23.18 17.21 -6.98
C ARG A 81 -21.92 16.33 -6.74
N ALA A 82 -22.02 15.04 -6.39
CA ALA A 82 -20.87 14.12 -6.37
C ALA A 82 -20.48 13.57 -7.76
N ALA A 83 -21.27 13.88 -8.80
CA ALA A 83 -21.16 13.34 -10.14
C ALA A 83 -20.11 14.04 -11.03
N GLN A 84 -18.82 13.93 -10.70
CA GLN A 84 -17.77 14.23 -11.69
C GLN A 84 -16.69 13.16 -11.84
N ARG A 85 -16.48 12.28 -10.85
CA ARG A 85 -15.51 11.18 -10.99
C ARG A 85 -16.17 9.82 -10.82
N PRO A 86 -16.02 8.90 -11.79
CA PRO A 86 -16.48 7.53 -11.67
C PRO A 86 -15.93 6.85 -10.41
N ARG A 87 -16.71 5.95 -9.80
CA ARG A 87 -16.30 5.20 -8.60
C ARG A 87 -14.96 4.49 -8.78
N TRP A 88 -14.73 3.85 -9.93
CA TRP A 88 -13.44 3.22 -10.26
C TRP A 88 -12.27 4.19 -10.31
N LEU A 89 -12.48 5.46 -10.71
CA LEU A 89 -11.45 6.49 -10.73
C LEU A 89 -11.12 6.95 -9.31
N ARG A 90 -12.14 7.12 -8.46
CA ARG A 90 -11.95 7.44 -7.03
C ARG A 90 -11.22 6.30 -6.32
N ASP A 91 -11.69 5.07 -6.52
CA ASP A 91 -11.08 3.86 -5.96
C ASP A 91 -9.63 3.70 -6.41
N HIS A 92 -9.34 3.91 -7.71
CA HIS A 92 -7.98 3.87 -8.23
C HIS A 92 -7.08 4.99 -7.67
N MET A 93 -7.59 6.22 -7.54
CA MET A 93 -6.83 7.33 -6.97
C MET A 93 -6.49 7.11 -5.49
N LEU A 94 -7.46 6.62 -4.73
CA LEU A 94 -7.26 6.27 -3.31
C LEU A 94 -6.33 5.07 -3.17
N ALA A 95 -6.50 4.03 -3.98
CA ALA A 95 -5.60 2.88 -4.01
C ALA A 95 -4.16 3.29 -4.34
N LYS A 96 -3.96 4.17 -5.34
CA LYS A 96 -2.64 4.76 -5.64
C LYS A 96 -2.08 5.52 -4.44
N ARG A 97 -2.89 6.32 -3.75
CA ARG A 97 -2.45 7.10 -2.59
C ARG A 97 -2.03 6.21 -1.42
N PHE A 98 -2.78 5.13 -1.16
CA PHE A 98 -2.51 4.20 -0.08
C PHE A 98 -1.61 3.02 -0.49
N LYS A 99 -1.12 2.98 -1.74
CA LYS A 99 -0.34 1.89 -2.34
C LYS A 99 -1.01 0.52 -2.19
N LEU A 100 -2.33 0.49 -2.34
CA LEU A 100 -3.12 -0.73 -2.35
C LEU A 100 -3.33 -1.22 -3.79
N ASN A 101 -3.40 -2.53 -3.96
CA ASN A 101 -3.74 -3.12 -5.25
C ASN A 101 -5.27 -3.16 -5.40
N VAL A 102 -5.79 -2.59 -6.48
CA VAL A 102 -7.22 -2.61 -6.81
C VAL A 102 -7.35 -3.01 -8.27
N ALA A 103 -8.24 -3.97 -8.54
CA ALA A 103 -8.56 -4.39 -9.89
C ALA A 103 -9.13 -3.20 -10.67
N LEU A 104 -8.52 -2.89 -11.81
CA LEU A 104 -9.10 -1.95 -12.76
C LEU A 104 -10.23 -2.64 -13.52
N PRO A 105 -11.32 -1.93 -13.83
CA PRO A 105 -12.31 -2.44 -14.78
C PRO A 105 -11.64 -2.69 -16.15
N PRO A 106 -12.16 -3.62 -16.96
CA PRO A 106 -11.63 -3.86 -18.30
C PRO A 106 -11.62 -2.55 -19.11
N PRO A 107 -10.63 -2.36 -20.00
CA PRO A 107 -10.44 -1.09 -20.71
C PRO A 107 -11.66 -0.65 -21.54
N GLU A 108 -12.54 -1.59 -21.89
CA GLU A 108 -13.80 -1.35 -22.59
C GLU A 108 -14.83 -0.55 -21.75
N GLU A 109 -14.75 -0.63 -20.42
CA GLU A 109 -15.61 0.07 -19.48
C GLU A 109 -15.04 1.43 -19.04
N ILE A 110 -13.80 1.75 -19.43
CA ILE A 110 -13.17 3.03 -19.14
C ILE A 110 -13.62 4.02 -20.22
N PRO A 111 -14.48 5.01 -19.92
CA PRO A 111 -14.81 6.05 -20.88
C PRO A 111 -13.52 6.71 -21.35
N ALA A 112 -13.26 6.65 -22.66
CA ALA A 112 -12.08 7.25 -23.27
C ALA A 112 -11.98 8.70 -22.77
N VAL A 113 -10.92 9.03 -22.04
CA VAL A 113 -10.63 10.42 -21.69
C VAL A 113 -10.56 11.15 -23.02
N ALA A 114 -11.56 11.98 -23.28
CA ALA A 114 -11.61 12.82 -24.45
C ALA A 114 -10.35 13.68 -24.42
N GLY A 115 -9.39 13.33 -25.25
CA GLY A 115 -8.23 14.16 -25.51
C GLY A 115 -8.75 15.48 -26.04
N LYS A 116 -8.77 16.50 -25.18
CA LYS A 116 -8.73 17.89 -25.65
C LYS A 116 -7.40 18.03 -26.39
N LYS A 117 -7.43 17.83 -27.71
CA LYS A 117 -6.43 18.43 -28.59
C LYS A 117 -6.52 19.93 -28.32
N ALA A 118 -5.41 20.49 -27.83
CA ALA A 118 -5.21 21.93 -27.87
C ALA A 118 -5.05 22.28 -29.35
N ASP A 119 -6.00 23.04 -29.87
CA ASP A 119 -5.79 23.89 -31.05
C ASP A 119 -5.11 25.19 -30.59
#